data_AF-A0A2W5D0Y0-F1
#
_entry.id   AF-A0A2W5D0Y0-F1
#
_cell.length_a   1.000
_cell.length_b   1.000
_cell.length_c   1.000
_cell.angle_alpha   90.00
_cell.angle_beta   90.00
_cell.angle_gamma   90.00
#
_symmetry.space_group_name_H-M   'P 1'
#
loop_
_entity.id
_entity.type
_entity.pdbx_description
1 polymer ?
#
loop_
_entity_poly.entity_id
_entity_poly.type
_entity_poly.pdbx_seq_one_letter_code
_entity_poly.pdbx_strand_id
1 'polypeptide(L)' 'MTSLSATNARANLYRLIDQVNEESEEVTITGQRGNAVLVGEEDWRAIQETLHLMSIPGMTDSIRHAQEEGIEAGSTELDW' A
#
# COMPACT_ATOMS: atom_id res chain seq x y z
N MET A 1 0.21 -2.21 14.80
CA MET A 1 0.59 -0.78 14.81
C MET A 1 1.68 -0.54 15.84
N THR A 2 2.94 -0.59 15.38
CA THR A 2 4.12 -0.35 16.23
C THR A 2 4.43 1.15 16.21
N SER A 3 4.56 1.77 17.40
CA SER A 3 4.89 3.19 17.52
C SER A 3 6.22 3.39 18.26
N LEU A 4 7.08 4.28 17.77
CA LEU A 4 8.33 4.64 18.43
C LEU A 4 8.65 6.12 18.29
N SER A 5 9.49 6.65 19.18
CA SER A 5 9.91 8.05 19.12
C SER A 5 10.82 8.33 17.92
N ALA A 6 10.83 9.58 17.45
CA ALA A 6 11.74 10.04 16.40
C ALA A 6 13.23 9.79 16.73
N THR A 7 13.60 9.87 18.01
CA THR A 7 14.96 9.55 18.47
C THR A 7 15.30 8.07 18.26
N ASN A 8 14.38 7.18 18.63
CA ASN A 8 14.56 5.74 18.42
C ASN A 8 14.53 5.38 16.93
N ALA A 9 13.67 6.04 16.15
CA ALA A 9 13.58 5.83 14.71
C ALA A 9 14.89 6.21 14.00
N ARG A 10 15.46 7.37 14.35
CA ARG A 10 16.77 7.80 13.84
C ARG A 10 17.88 6.79 14.14
N ALA A 11 17.88 6.23 15.36
CA ALA A 11 18.90 5.26 15.77
C ALA A 11 18.77 3.91 15.06
N ASN A 12 17.59 3.57 14.52
CA ASN A 12 17.27 2.26 13.95
C ASN A 12 16.79 2.35 12.50
N LEU A 13 17.06 3.46 11.78
CA LEU A 13 16.38 3.76 10.53
C LEU A 13 16.54 2.66 9.47
N TYR A 14 17.74 2.13 9.27
CA TYR A 14 17.99 1.06 8.30
C TYR A 14 17.19 -0.20 8.61
N ARG A 15 17.23 -0.66 9.86
CA ARG A 15 16.45 -1.82 10.32
C ARG A 15 14.94 -1.59 10.13
N LEU A 16 14.46 -0.38 10.37
CA LEU A 16 13.05 -0.04 10.19
C LEU A 16 12.66 -0.03 8.71
N ILE A 17 13.54 0.41 7.81
CA ILE A 17 13.32 0.32 6.36
C ILE A 17 13.20 -1.15 5.94
N ASP A 18 14.13 -2.00 6.37
CA ASP A 18 14.07 -3.44 6.05
C ASP A 18 12.76 -4.03 6.58
N GLN A 19 12.42 -3.75 7.84
CA GLN A 19 11.21 -4.24 8.49
C GLN A 19 9.93 -3.86 7.72
N VAL A 20 9.73 -2.59 7.36
CA VAL A 20 8.48 -2.18 6.68
C VAL A 20 8.35 -2.78 5.28
N ASN A 21 9.46 -3.07 4.59
CA ASN A 21 9.42 -3.70 3.27
C ASN A 21 9.23 -5.22 3.38
N GLU A 22 9.80 -5.88 4.40
CA GLU A 22 9.67 -7.34 4.59
C GLU A 22 8.33 -7.74 5.18
N GLU A 23 7.83 -6.99 6.16
CA GLU A 23 6.60 -7.31 6.88
C GLU A 23 5.35 -6.72 6.21
N SER A 24 5.51 -5.76 5.29
CA SER A 24 4.40 -4.97 4.72
C SER A 24 3.51 -4.33 5.80
N GLU A 25 4.11 -3.97 6.93
CA GLU A 25 3.44 -3.33 8.07
C GLU A 25 4.00 -1.92 8.29
N GLU A 26 3.10 -0.95 8.55
CA GLU A 26 3.51 0.42 8.78
C GLU A 26 4.06 0.64 10.20
N VAL A 27 4.98 1.60 10.31
CA VAL A 27 5.55 2.03 11.59
C VAL A 27 5.23 3.50 11.84
N THR A 28 4.62 3.79 12.98
CA THR A 28 4.34 5.17 13.39
C THR A 28 5.52 5.77 14.16
N ILE A 29 6.06 6.88 13.67
CA ILE A 29 7.13 7.65 14.31
C ILE A 29 6.51 8.84 15.04
N THR A 30 6.64 8.87 16.36
CA THR A 30 6.12 9.94 17.21
C THR A 30 7.17 11.03 17.46
N GLY A 31 6.78 12.28 17.23
CA GLY A 31 7.63 13.46 17.42
C GLY A 31 6.94 14.52 18.28
N GLN A 32 7.72 15.44 18.85
CA GLN A 32 7.19 16.52 19.68
C GLN A 32 6.24 17.48 18.93
N ARG A 33 6.41 17.61 17.61
CA ARG A 33 5.64 18.52 16.74
C ARG A 33 4.59 17.81 15.90
N GLY A 34 4.49 16.48 16.01
CA GLY A 34 3.63 15.67 15.17
C GLY A 34 4.21 14.28 14.91
N ASN A 35 3.40 13.43 14.31
CA ASN A 35 3.73 12.05 13.98
C ASN A 35 3.92 11.90 12.47
N ALA A 36 4.68 10.89 12.08
CA ALA A 36 4.82 10.45 10.70
C ALA A 36 4.63 8.93 10.63
N VAL A 37 4.34 8.40 9.44
CA VAL A 37 4.24 6.97 9.19
C VAL A 37 5.33 6.59 8.20
N LEU A 38 6.10 5.55 8.52
CA LEU A 38 7.03 4.89 7.60
C LEU A 38 6.30 3.70 7.00
N VAL A 39 6.31 3.61 5.67
CA VAL A 39 5.67 2.56 4.87
C VAL A 39 6.69 2.06 3.86
N GLY A 40 6.61 0.78 3.49
CA GLY A 40 7.37 0.23 2.36
C GLY A 40 7.09 0.99 1.06
N GLU A 41 8.06 1.01 0.15
CA GLU A 41 7.94 1.79 -1.09
C GLU A 41 6.92 1.17 -2.05
N GLU A 42 6.91 -0.16 -2.13
CA GLU A 42 5.94 -0.94 -2.90
C GLU A 42 4.52 -0.76 -2.36
N ASP A 43 4.33 -0.87 -1.04
CA ASP A 43 3.05 -0.65 -0.38
C ASP A 43 2.53 0.78 -0.62
N TRP A 44 3.41 1.78 -0.55
CA TRP A 44 3.02 3.16 -0.84
C TRP A 44 2.55 3.31 -2.29
N ARG A 45 3.23 2.68 -3.25
CA ARG A 45 2.78 2.66 -4.66
C ARG A 45 1.43 1.96 -4.81
N ALA A 46 1.24 0.80 -4.18
CA ALA A 46 -0.01 0.05 -4.23
C ALA A 46 -1.18 0.85 -3.64
N ILE A 47 -0.95 1.60 -2.55
CA ILE A 47 -1.94 2.52 -1.96
C ILE A 47 -2.28 3.63 -2.95
N GLN A 48 -1.29 4.28 -3.56
CA GLN A 48 -1.50 5.34 -4.55
C GLN A 48 -2.29 4.83 -5.77
N GLU A 49 -1.95 3.65 -6.29
CA GLU A 49 -2.65 3.01 -7.40
C GLU A 49 -4.10 2.67 -7.01
N THR A 50 -4.32 2.08 -5.85
CA THR A 50 -5.67 1.76 -5.35
C THR A 50 -6.52 3.02 -5.26
N LEU A 51 -5.98 4.10 -4.68
CA LEU A 51 -6.67 5.39 -4.59
C LEU A 51 -6.95 5.97 -5.99
N HIS A 52 -6.03 5.82 -6.93
CA HIS A 52 -6.22 6.24 -8.31
C HIS A 52 -7.36 5.48 -8.97
N LEU A 53 -7.38 4.14 -8.90
CA LEU A 53 -8.44 3.31 -9.45
C LEU A 53 -9.80 3.63 -8.83
N MET A 54 -9.86 3.86 -7.52
CA MET A 54 -11.09 4.28 -6.82
C MET A 54 -11.60 5.65 -7.25
N SER A 55 -10.71 6.53 -7.75
CA SER A 55 -11.11 7.85 -8.23
C SER A 55 -11.80 7.82 -9.59
N ILE A 56 -11.67 6.72 -10.35
CA ILE A 56 -12.27 6.54 -11.66
C ILE A 56 -13.71 6.01 -11.48
N PRO A 57 -14.75 6.75 -11.91
CA PRO A 57 -16.13 6.30 -11.75
C PRO A 57 -16.38 4.92 -12.38
N GLY A 58 -16.98 4.01 -11.61
CA GLY A 58 -17.31 2.64 -12.05
C GLY A 58 -16.13 1.67 -12.11
N MET A 59 -14.88 2.12 -11.93
CA MET A 59 -13.71 1.24 -12.04
C MET A 59 -13.67 0.19 -10.93
N THR A 60 -13.92 0.58 -9.67
CA THR A 60 -13.93 -0.38 -8.55
C THR A 60 -14.99 -1.46 -8.72
N ASP A 61 -16.18 -1.10 -9.20
CA ASP A 61 -17.26 -2.07 -9.45
C ASP A 61 -16.90 -3.00 -10.62
N SER A 62 -16.30 -2.46 -11.69
CA SER A 62 -15.79 -3.26 -12.81
C SER A 62 -14.74 -4.28 -12.36
N ILE A 63 -13.80 -3.90 -11.49
CA ILE A 63 -12.77 -4.81 -10.97
C ILE A 63 -13.40 -5.92 -10.12
N ARG A 64 -14.34 -5.58 -9.24
CA ARG A 64 -15.03 -6.58 -8.40
C ARG A 64 -15.85 -7.56 -9.24
N HIS A 65 -16.55 -7.05 -10.25
CA HIS A 65 -17.32 -7.91 -11.15
C HIS A 65 -16.41 -8.89 -11.90
N ALA A 66 -15.30 -8.41 -12.47
CA ALA A 66 -14.33 -9.28 -13.14
C ALA A 66 -13.73 -10.33 -12.18
N GLN A 67 -13.53 -9.99 -10.90
CA GLN A 67 -13.09 -10.95 -9.89
C GLN A 67 -14.13 -12.04 -9.61
N GLU A 68 -15.42 -11.69 -9.60
CA GLU A 68 -16.54 -12.62 -9.40
C GLU A 68 -16.75 -13.56 -10.60
N GLU A 69 -16.62 -13.04 -11.82
CA GLU A 69 -16.72 -13.83 -13.06
C GLU A 69 -15.57 -14.84 -13.18
N GLY A 70 -14.41 -14.53 -12.60
CA GLY A 70 -13.23 -15.39 -12.59
C GLY A 70 -12.49 -15.40 -13.93
N ILE A 71 -11.29 -16.00 -13.93
CA ILE A 71 -10.40 -16.01 -15.10
C ILE A 71 -11.02 -16.74 -16.31
N GLU A 72 -11.92 -17.70 -16.07
CA GLU A 72 -12.58 -18.48 -17.13
C GLU A 72 -13.48 -17.62 -18.04
N ALA A 73 -14.00 -16.50 -17.53
CA ALA A 73 -14.77 -15.54 -18.32
C ALA A 73 -13.88 -14.63 -19.19
N GLY A 74 -12.56 -14.64 -18.96
CA GLY A 74 -11.60 -13.86 -19.72
C GLY A 74 -11.44 -14.38 -21.16
N SER A 75 -11.27 -13.47 -22.12
CA SER A 75 -10.92 -13.84 -23.50
C SER A 75 -9.41 -14.01 -23.65
N THR A 76 -9.00 -15.08 -24.34
CA THR A 76 -7.60 -15.25 -24.81
C THR A 76 -7.35 -14.57 -26.16
N GLU A 77 -8.41 -14.06 -26.79
CA GLU A 77 -8.36 -13.39 -28.09
C GLU A 77 -8.73 -11.91 -27.92
N LEU A 78 -7.97 -11.03 -28.57
CA LEU A 78 -8.28 -9.61 -28.59
C LEU A 78 -9.36 -9.36 -29.64
N ASP A 79 -10.44 -8.69 -29.26
CA ASP A 79 -11.58 -8.36 -30.13
C ASP A 79 -11.31 -7.17 -31.08
N TRP A 80 -10.04 -6.81 -31.27
CA TRP A 80 -9.59 -5.67 -32.06
C TRP A 80 -8.40 -6.01 -32.97
#